data_AF-A0A482WSW6-F1
#
_entry.id   AF-A0A482WSW6-F1
#
_cell.length_a   1.000
_cell.length_b   1.000
_cell.length_c   1.000
_cell.angle_alpha   90.00
_cell.angle_beta   90.00
_cell.angle_gamma   90.00
#
_symmetry.space_group_name_H-M   'P 1'
#
loop_
_entity.id
_entity.type
_entity.pdbx_description
1 polymer ?
#
loop_
_entity_poly.entity_id
_entity_poly.type
_entity_poly.pdbx_seq_one_letter_code
_entity_poly.pdbx_strand_id
1 'polypeptide(L)' 'GWSSAQQFNCPEKNGFFPDPVQCDLYYHCTKGVAEEKLCPDGLLFDDSNPSHERCDTSVNVDCGDRTEL' A
#
# COMPACT_ATOMS: atom_id res chain seq x y z
N GLY A 1 -13.03 -16.35 -5.15
CA GLY A 1 -11.81 -16.50 -4.34
C GLY A 1 -11.51 -15.12 -3.80
N TRP A 2 -11.26 -15.02 -2.50
CA TRP A 2 -11.44 -13.81 -1.69
C TRP A 2 -10.47 -12.68 -2.04
N SER A 3 -11.00 -11.48 -2.28
CA SER A 3 -10.24 -10.27 -2.58
C SER A 3 -9.80 -9.60 -1.27
N SER A 4 -8.49 -9.50 -1.03
CA SER A 4 -7.90 -8.91 0.18
C SER A 4 -8.31 -7.43 0.39
N ALA A 5 -8.64 -6.71 -0.69
CA ALA A 5 -9.24 -5.37 -0.68
C ALA A 5 -10.46 -5.18 0.25
N GLN A 6 -11.30 -6.22 0.45
CA GLN A 6 -12.50 -6.09 1.28
C GLN A 6 -12.24 -6.17 2.79
N GLN A 7 -11.03 -6.57 3.22
CA GLN A 7 -10.71 -6.77 4.63
C GLN A 7 -9.85 -5.63 5.22
N PHE A 8 -9.27 -4.79 4.37
CA PHE A 8 -8.47 -3.65 4.82
C PHE A 8 -9.36 -2.52 5.35
N ASN A 9 -9.09 -2.07 6.58
CA ASN A 9 -9.77 -0.93 7.19
C ASN A 9 -8.94 0.33 6.96
N CYS A 10 -9.46 1.23 6.14
CA CYS A 10 -8.83 2.51 5.86
C CYS A 10 -8.54 3.30 7.15
N PRO A 11 -7.26 3.63 7.45
CA PRO A 11 -6.90 4.45 8.61
C PRO A 11 -7.54 5.84 8.55
N GLU A 12 -7.60 6.42 7.35
CA GLU A 12 -8.35 7.65 7.06
C GLU A 12 -9.28 7.47 5.86
N LYS A 13 -10.28 8.35 5.72
CA LYS A 13 -11.27 8.26 4.63
C LYS A 13 -10.63 8.31 3.25
N ASN A 14 -9.56 9.08 3.08
CA ASN A 14 -8.85 9.21 1.81
C ASN A 14 -7.36 9.12 2.04
N GLY A 15 -6.64 8.50 1.10
CA GLY A 15 -5.19 8.40 1.13
C GLY A 15 -4.71 7.06 0.59
N PHE A 16 -3.40 6.86 0.67
CA PHE A 16 -2.68 5.67 0.26
C PHE A 16 -2.00 5.07 1.48
N PHE A 17 -2.26 3.79 1.75
CA PHE A 17 -1.81 3.14 2.97
C PHE A 17 -1.13 1.80 2.65
N PRO A 18 -0.04 1.45 3.36
CA PRO A 18 0.68 0.22 3.09
C PRO A 18 -0.12 -1.00 3.53
N ASP A 19 0.09 -2.13 2.86
CA ASP A 19 -0.23 -3.43 3.45
C ASP A 19 0.69 -3.73 4.63
N PRO A 20 0.21 -4.39 5.71
CA PRO A 20 1.06 -4.72 6.85
C PRO A 20 2.16 -5.78 6.56
N VAL A 21 2.11 -6.47 5.43
CA VAL A 21 2.98 -7.63 5.12
C VAL A 21 3.66 -7.53 3.75
N GLN A 22 2.94 -7.13 2.70
CA GLN A 22 3.47 -7.00 1.33
C GLN A 22 3.97 -5.58 1.06
N CYS A 23 5.24 -5.42 0.69
CA CYS A 23 5.84 -4.07 0.58
C CYS A 23 5.45 -3.34 -0.71
N ASP A 24 5.13 -4.07 -1.76
CA ASP A 24 4.66 -3.55 -3.05
C ASP A 24 3.13 -3.43 -3.10
N LEU A 25 2.40 -3.94 -2.11
CA LEU A 25 0.96 -3.81 -1.97
C LEU A 25 0.58 -2.61 -1.11
N TYR A 26 -0.40 -1.85 -1.58
CA TYR A 26 -0.99 -0.72 -0.86
C TYR A 26 -2.47 -0.58 -1.16
N TYR A 27 -3.14 0.26 -0.38
CA TYR A 27 -4.56 0.52 -0.47
C TYR A 27 -4.82 1.98 -0.77
N HIS A 28 -5.51 2.25 -1.87
CA HIS A 28 -6.09 3.56 -2.14
C HIS A 28 -7.47 3.64 -1.48
N CYS A 29 -7.55 4.41 -0.42
CA CYS A 29 -8.79 4.67 0.29
C CYS A 29 -9.53 5.85 -0.34
N THR A 30 -10.79 5.65 -0.69
CA THR A 30 -11.70 6.72 -1.13
C THR A 30 -13.00 6.65 -0.34
N LYS A 31 -13.30 7.71 0.42
CA LYS A 31 -14.48 7.78 1.32
C LYS A 31 -14.58 6.57 2.27
N GLY A 32 -13.44 6.04 2.70
CA GLY A 32 -13.32 4.89 3.62
C GLY A 32 -13.46 3.52 2.94
N VAL A 33 -13.56 3.47 1.60
CA VAL A 33 -13.54 2.23 0.83
C VAL A 33 -12.13 2.01 0.31
N ALA A 34 -11.54 0.86 0.66
CA ALA A 34 -10.20 0.48 0.21
C ALA A 34 -10.26 -0.15 -1.19
N GLU A 35 -9.39 0.32 -2.08
CA GLU A 35 -9.03 -0.35 -3.32
C GLU A 35 -7.59 -0.84 -3.19
N GLU A 36 -7.39 -2.15 -3.34
CA GLU A 36 -6.06 -2.76 -3.37
C GLU A 36 -5.32 -2.42 -4.66
N LYS A 37 -4.03 -2.11 -4.54
CA LYS A 37 -3.14 -1.75 -5.62
C LYS A 37 -1.79 -2.41 -5.39
N LEU A 38 -1.11 -2.71 -6.50
CA LEU A 38 0.28 -3.12 -6.51
C LEU A 38 1.12 -2.04 -7.17
N CYS A 39 2.32 -1.82 -6.64
CA CYS A 39 3.33 -1.07 -7.34
C CYS A 39 3.75 -1.80 -8.62
N PRO A 40 4.22 -1.07 -9.65
CA PRO A 40 4.81 -1.70 -10.83
C PRO A 40 5.97 -2.64 -10.45
N ASP A 41 6.18 -3.68 -11.24
CA ASP A 41 7.21 -4.70 -11.01
C ASP A 41 8.58 -4.07 -10.64
N GLY A 42 9.14 -4.53 -9.52
CA GLY A 42 10.44 -4.08 -9.01
C GLY A 42 10.42 -2.77 -8.21
N LEU A 43 9.24 -2.19 -7.98
CA LEU A 43 9.04 -1.03 -7.10
C LEU A 43 8.26 -1.43 -5.84
N LEU A 44 8.47 -0.68 -4.78
CA LEU A 44 7.89 -0.86 -3.45
C LEU A 44 7.14 0.40 -3.05
N PHE A 45 6.12 0.26 -2.21
CA PHE A 45 5.29 1.39 -1.79
C PHE A 45 6.00 2.22 -0.71
N ASP A 46 6.22 3.51 -1.01
CA ASP A 46 6.72 4.53 -0.08
C ASP A 46 5.55 5.11 0.73
N ASP A 47 5.43 4.71 1.99
CA ASP A 47 4.36 5.12 2.90
C ASP A 47 4.67 6.40 3.69
N SER A 48 5.72 7.14 3.35
CA SER A 48 6.13 8.37 4.04
C SER A 48 5.10 9.51 3.95
N ASN A 49 4.22 9.48 2.94
CA ASN A 49 3.15 10.47 2.80
C ASN A 49 1.85 9.85 2.25
N PRO A 50 0.82 9.66 3.10
CA PRO A 50 -0.43 9.02 2.69
C PRO A 50 -1.29 9.87 1.74
N SER A 51 -0.94 11.12 1.47
CA SER A 51 -1.67 11.96 0.50
C SER A 51 -1.21 11.74 -0.94
N HIS A 52 -0.10 11.05 -1.17
CA HIS A 52 0.46 10.82 -2.50
C HIS A 52 0.71 9.34 -2.75
N GLU A 53 0.24 8.84 -3.89
CA GLU A 53 0.63 7.52 -4.38
C GLU A 53 2.10 7.56 -4.81
N ARG A 54 2.93 6.70 -4.23
CA ARG A 54 4.34 6.63 -4.58
C ARG A 54 4.86 5.21 -4.49
N CYS A 55 5.46 4.79 -5.59
CA CYS A 55 6.25 3.58 -5.69
C CYS A 55 7.69 3.98 -6.03
N ASP A 56 8.66 3.42 -5.32
CA ASP A 56 10.08 3.69 -5.53
C ASP A 56 10.89 2.39 -5.36
N THR A 57 12.16 2.43 -5.71
CA THR A 57 13.06 1.27 -5.64
C THR A 57 13.37 0.87 -4.19
N SER A 58 13.81 -0.37 -4.00
CA SER A 58 14.24 -0.92 -2.71
C SER A 58 15.41 -0.20 -2.04
N VAL A 59 16.09 0.70 -2.77
CA VAL A 59 17.17 1.54 -2.20
C VAL A 59 16.58 2.73 -1.43
N ASN A 60 15.39 3.20 -1.82
CA ASN A 60 14.75 4.40 -1.26
C ASN A 60 13.62 4.08 -0.28
N VAL A 61 13.07 2.87 -0.32
CA VAL A 61 11.96 2.44 0.53
C VAL A 61 12.46 1.48 1.60
N ASP A 62 12.17 1.78 2.86
CA ASP A 62 12.33 0.85 3.97
C ASP A 62 11.00 0.12 4.22
N CYS A 63 10.98 -1.18 3.94
CA CYS A 63 9.79 -2.00 4.14
C CYS A 63 9.54 -2.35 5.61
N GLY A 64 10.53 -2.19 6.49
CA GLY A 64 10.44 -2.71 7.85
C GLY A 64 10.08 -4.20 7.86
N ASP A 65 8.98 -4.54 8.53
CA ASP A 65 8.48 -5.91 8.65
C ASP A 65 7.65 -6.37 7.43
N ARG A 66 7.39 -5.49 6.46
CA ARG A 66 6.66 -5.82 5.22
C ARG A 66 7.55 -6.58 4.25
N THR A 67 7.86 -7.85 4.53
CA THR A 67 8.89 -8.58 3.76
C THR A 67 8.35 -9.35 2.55
N GLU A 68 7.04 -9.39 2.34
CA GLU A 68 6.42 -10.09 1.20
C GLU A 68 6.32 -9.20 -0.04
N LEU A 69 6.18 -9.85 -1.21
CA LEU A 69 5.96 -9.27 -2.54
C LEU A 69 4.85 -10.08 -3.22
#